data_AF-A0A0W4ZRW1-F1
#
_entry.id   AF-A0A0W4ZRW1-F1
#
_cell.length_a   1.000
_cell.length_b   1.000
_cell.length_c   1.000
_cell.angle_alpha   90.00
_cell.angle_beta   90.00
_cell.angle_gamma   90.00
#
_symmetry.space_group_name_H-M   'P 1'
#
loop_
_entity.id
_entity.type
_entity.pdbx_description
1 polymer ?
#
loop_
_entity_poly.entity_id
_entity_poly.type
_entity_poly.pdbx_seq_one_letter_code
_entity_poly.pdbx_strand_id
1 'polypeptide(L)'
;MDRKKSLCKFCNNQYGKYICPRCKQQYCSLTCYQCQAHLGCSEFFYKNSVEQEIKNRKVTKEEKNKILKLLLKFKYDQENAENLEFFYNNDELLEKELEQSDLKERMKDIDLESASFEEIWERLNSNEREEFVHLALRQK
;
A
#
# COMPACT_ATOMS: atom_id res chain seq x y z
N MET A 1 -39.26 26.66 0.60
CA MET A 1 -38.39 27.22 1.66
C MET A 1 -37.42 28.18 1.01
N ASP A 2 -37.71 29.48 1.09
CA ASP A 2 -36.90 30.54 0.48
C ASP A 2 -35.51 30.62 1.10
N ARG A 3 -34.48 30.23 0.34
CA ARG A 3 -33.10 30.51 0.71
C ARG A 3 -32.90 32.02 0.62
N LYS A 4 -32.84 32.71 1.77
CA LYS A 4 -32.42 34.12 1.86
C LYS A 4 -31.12 34.29 1.06
N LYS A 5 -31.19 35.01 -0.06
CA LYS A 5 -30.04 35.29 -0.92
C LYS A 5 -29.15 36.29 -0.18
N SER A 6 -28.09 35.82 0.46
CA SER A 6 -27.07 36.70 1.04
C SER A 6 -25.93 36.93 0.04
N LEU A 7 -25.22 38.04 0.21
CA LEU A 7 -24.06 38.37 -0.61
C LEU A 7 -22.90 37.39 -0.34
N CYS A 8 -22.06 37.19 -1.35
CA CYS A 8 -20.83 36.42 -1.24
C CYS A 8 -19.93 37.03 -0.16
N LYS A 9 -19.50 36.22 0.81
CA LYS A 9 -18.70 36.70 1.94
C LYS A 9 -17.30 37.20 1.56
N PHE A 10 -16.81 36.78 0.39
CA PHE A 10 -15.43 37.01 -0.04
C PHE A 10 -15.28 38.20 -1.00
N CYS A 11 -16.26 38.45 -1.86
CA CYS A 11 -16.22 39.58 -2.79
C CYS A 11 -17.26 40.67 -2.51
N ASN A 12 -18.29 40.39 -1.71
CA ASN A 12 -19.43 41.28 -1.40
C ASN A 12 -20.12 41.93 -2.62
N ASN A 13 -19.82 41.47 -3.84
CA ASN A 13 -20.28 42.10 -5.09
C ASN A 13 -21.45 41.35 -5.75
N GLN A 14 -21.56 40.04 -5.48
CA GLN A 14 -22.58 39.18 -6.05
C GLN A 14 -23.25 38.34 -4.97
N TYR A 15 -24.48 37.89 -5.21
CA TYR A 15 -25.15 36.93 -4.35
C TYR A 15 -24.40 35.59 -4.29
N GLY A 16 -24.35 34.99 -3.10
CA GLY A 16 -23.78 33.66 -2.90
C GLY A 16 -24.63 32.60 -3.59
N LYS A 17 -24.00 31.84 -4.49
CA LYS A 17 -24.63 30.70 -5.20
C LYS A 17 -24.40 29.38 -4.47
N TYR A 18 -23.31 29.28 -3.73
CA TYR A 18 -22.84 28.06 -3.07
C TYR A 18 -22.52 28.33 -1.60
N ILE A 19 -22.47 27.27 -0.79
CA ILE A 19 -22.15 27.31 0.64
C ILE A 19 -20.95 26.38 0.88
N CYS A 20 -19.90 26.87 1.55
CA CYS A 20 -18.79 26.00 1.93
C CYS A 20 -19.25 25.00 3.01
N PRO A 21 -19.04 23.67 2.84
CA PRO A 21 -19.47 22.67 3.81
C PRO A 21 -18.71 22.73 5.14
N ARG A 22 -17.52 23.35 5.18
CA ARG A 22 -16.73 23.51 6.41
C ARG A 22 -17.10 24.75 7.20
N CYS A 23 -17.00 25.92 6.58
CA CYS A 23 -17.17 27.20 7.28
C CYS A 23 -18.59 27.76 7.18
N LYS A 24 -19.48 27.11 6.40
CA LYS A 24 -20.88 27.51 6.15
C LYS A 24 -21.04 28.91 5.52
N GLN A 25 -19.96 29.52 5.02
CA GLN A 25 -19.99 30.81 4.36
C GLN A 25 -20.47 30.68 2.91
N GLN A 26 -21.21 31.69 2.44
CA GLN A 26 -21.70 31.74 1.07
C GLN A 26 -20.68 32.37 0.11
N TYR A 27 -20.54 31.78 -1.09
CA TYR A 27 -19.67 32.28 -2.14
C TYR A 27 -20.33 32.23 -3.53
N CYS A 28 -19.90 33.09 -4.45
CA CYS A 28 -20.52 33.22 -5.77
C CYS A 28 -19.88 32.35 -6.87
N SER A 29 -18.60 32.02 -6.75
CA SER A 29 -17.81 31.38 -7.82
C SER A 29 -16.58 30.66 -7.25
N LEU A 30 -15.94 29.82 -8.08
CA LEU A 30 -14.66 29.17 -7.75
C LEU A 30 -13.57 30.17 -7.39
N THR A 31 -13.53 31.34 -8.05
CA THR A 31 -12.57 32.40 -7.72
C THR A 31 -12.73 32.90 -6.28
N CYS A 32 -13.96 32.99 -5.76
CA CYS A 32 -14.21 33.34 -4.36
C CYS A 32 -14.00 32.16 -3.41
N TYR A 33 -14.09 30.92 -3.90
CA TYR A 33 -13.78 29.73 -3.11
C TYR A 33 -12.27 29.56 -2.91
N GLN A 34 -11.46 29.93 -3.91
CA GLN A 34 -9.99 29.82 -3.92
C GLN A 34 -9.27 31.12 -3.51
N CYS A 35 -10.00 32.13 -3.02
CA CYS A 35 -9.38 33.39 -2.65
C CYS A 35 -8.52 33.25 -1.39
N GLN A 36 -7.58 34.17 -1.20
CA GLN A 36 -6.67 34.17 -0.05
C GLN A 36 -7.43 34.11 1.29
N ALA A 37 -8.58 34.77 1.38
CA ALA A 37 -9.42 34.79 2.58
C ALA A 37 -10.11 33.45 2.89
N HIS A 38 -10.22 32.54 1.92
CA HIS A 38 -10.85 31.22 2.08
C HIS A 38 -9.86 30.06 1.93
N LEU A 39 -8.57 30.36 1.81
CA LEU A 39 -7.53 29.42 1.41
C LEU A 39 -7.46 28.16 2.28
N GLY A 40 -7.58 28.29 3.61
CA GLY A 40 -7.57 27.14 4.51
C GLY A 40 -8.73 26.15 4.27
N CYS A 41 -9.88 26.65 3.81
CA CYS A 41 -11.00 25.80 3.42
C CYS A 41 -10.89 25.32 1.97
N SER A 42 -10.19 25.95 1.05
CA SER A 42 -9.94 25.34 -0.26
C SER A 42 -8.86 24.26 -0.17
N GLU A 43 -7.75 24.53 0.51
CA GLU A 43 -6.60 23.63 0.63
C GLU A 43 -6.95 22.31 1.30
N PHE A 44 -7.67 22.34 2.43
CA PHE A 44 -8.09 21.11 3.07
C PHE A 44 -8.93 20.25 2.11
N PHE A 45 -9.74 20.85 1.24
CA PHE A 45 -10.61 20.09 0.34
C PHE A 45 -9.75 19.39 -0.70
N TYR A 46 -8.79 20.11 -1.29
CA TYR A 46 -7.83 19.55 -2.22
C TYR A 46 -6.99 18.45 -1.57
N LYS A 47 -6.43 18.71 -0.37
CA LYS A 47 -5.66 17.73 0.39
C LYS A 47 -6.48 16.47 0.65
N ASN A 48 -7.69 16.61 1.17
CA ASN A 48 -8.56 15.47 1.44
C ASN A 48 -8.90 14.72 0.15
N SER A 49 -9.24 15.43 -0.94
CA SER A 49 -9.52 14.81 -2.23
C SER A 49 -8.34 13.97 -2.73
N VAL A 50 -7.12 14.52 -2.67
CA VAL A 50 -5.90 13.81 -3.07
C VAL A 50 -5.63 12.61 -2.15
N GLU A 51 -5.74 12.78 -0.84
CA GLU A 51 -5.58 11.69 0.14
C GLU A 51 -6.59 10.56 -0.09
N GLN A 52 -7.84 10.90 -0.39
CA GLN A 52 -8.88 9.92 -0.69
C GLN A 52 -8.60 9.21 -2.01
N GLU A 53 -8.17 9.91 -3.06
CA GLU A 53 -7.77 9.25 -4.30
C GLU A 53 -6.59 8.31 -4.11
N ILE A 54 -5.57 8.70 -3.34
CA ILE A 54 -4.43 7.83 -3.05
C ILE A 54 -4.87 6.59 -2.27
N LYS A 55 -5.74 6.74 -1.25
CA LYS A 55 -6.28 5.61 -0.47
C LYS A 55 -7.16 4.69 -1.31
N ASN A 56 -7.96 5.26 -2.21
CA ASN A 56 -8.88 4.51 -3.04
C ASN A 56 -8.21 3.91 -4.28
N ARG A 57 -6.99 4.34 -4.62
CA ARG A 57 -6.18 3.73 -5.67
C ARG A 57 -5.83 2.30 -5.26
N LYS A 58 -6.53 1.35 -5.87
CA LYS A 58 -6.13 -0.06 -5.82
C LYS A 58 -4.91 -0.22 -6.70
N VAL A 59 -3.81 -0.70 -6.12
CA VAL A 59 -2.61 -1.09 -6.86
C VAL A 59 -2.99 -2.27 -7.75
N THR A 60 -2.71 -2.19 -9.05
CA THR A 60 -2.98 -3.32 -9.95
C THR A 60 -2.00 -4.45 -9.66
N LYS A 61 -2.34 -5.69 -10.07
CA LYS A 61 -1.43 -6.84 -9.92
C LYS A 61 -0.07 -6.56 -10.59
N GLU A 62 -0.09 -5.88 -11.74
CA GLU A 62 1.10 -5.49 -12.50
C GLU A 62 1.97 -4.47 -11.75
N GLU A 63 1.37 -3.44 -11.14
CA GLU A 63 2.10 -2.44 -10.35
C GLU A 63 2.70 -3.07 -9.09
N LYS A 64 1.96 -3.95 -8.41
CA LYS A 64 2.46 -4.73 -7.28
C LYS A 64 3.66 -5.58 -7.70
N ASN A 65 3.55 -6.30 -8.81
CA ASN A 65 4.64 -7.15 -9.33
C ASN A 65 5.87 -6.31 -9.70
N LYS A 66 5.70 -5.12 -10.27
CA LYS A 66 6.83 -4.20 -10.55
C LYS A 66 7.55 -3.77 -9.27
N ILE A 67 6.81 -3.40 -8.23
CA ILE A 67 7.39 -3.02 -6.93
C ILE A 67 8.12 -4.21 -6.31
N LEU A 68 7.52 -5.39 -6.35
CA LEU A 68 8.11 -6.62 -5.84
C LEU A 68 9.41 -7.00 -6.58
N LYS A 69 9.42 -6.90 -7.91
CA LYS A 69 10.62 -7.13 -8.73
C LYS A 69 11.76 -6.18 -8.35
N LEU A 70 11.45 -4.90 -8.09
CA LEU A 70 12.43 -3.92 -7.64
C LEU A 70 13.00 -4.28 -6.25
N LEU A 71 12.16 -4.69 -5.30
CA LEU A 71 12.60 -5.11 -3.97
C LEU A 71 13.53 -6.33 -4.02
N LEU A 72 13.21 -7.31 -4.87
CA LEU A 72 14.05 -8.50 -5.06
C LEU A 72 15.39 -8.15 -5.70
N LYS A 73 15.40 -7.24 -6.68
CA LYS A 73 16.65 -6.73 -7.26
C LYS A 73 17.57 -6.14 -6.18
N PHE A 74 17.03 -5.32 -5.28
CA PHE A 74 17.82 -4.76 -4.17
C PHE A 74 18.33 -5.82 -3.19
N LYS A 75 17.57 -6.89 -2.94
CA LYS A 75 18.01 -8.00 -2.07
C LYS A 75 19.16 -8.79 -2.69
N TYR A 76 19.03 -9.16 -3.97
CA TYR A 76 19.94 -10.09 -4.64
C TYR A 76 21.17 -9.43 -5.27
N ASP A 77 21.13 -8.11 -5.53
CA ASP A 77 22.32 -7.32 -5.89
C ASP A 77 23.41 -7.39 -4.77
N GLN A 78 23.08 -7.86 -3.56
CA GLN A 78 24.02 -8.11 -2.46
C GLN A 78 24.62 -9.53 -2.40
N GLU A 79 24.02 -10.58 -3.00
CA GLU A 79 24.48 -11.96 -2.75
C GLU A 79 24.60 -12.93 -3.95
N ASN A 80 23.99 -12.73 -5.13
CA ASN A 80 24.31 -13.45 -6.39
C ASN A 80 23.29 -13.10 -7.48
N ALA A 81 23.75 -12.48 -8.58
CA ALA A 81 22.87 -11.94 -9.63
C ALA A 81 22.29 -12.98 -10.60
N GLU A 82 22.88 -14.18 -10.70
CA GLU A 82 22.54 -15.16 -11.75
C GLU A 82 21.16 -15.84 -11.55
N ASN A 83 20.64 -15.91 -10.32
CA ASN A 83 19.30 -16.46 -10.06
C ASN A 83 18.16 -15.45 -10.31
N LEU A 84 18.46 -14.15 -10.36
CA LEU A 84 17.45 -13.09 -10.38
C LEU A 84 16.63 -13.07 -11.69
N GLU A 85 17.28 -13.32 -12.84
CA GLU A 85 16.61 -13.27 -14.15
C GLU A 85 15.54 -14.36 -14.31
N PHE A 86 15.71 -15.51 -13.66
CA PHE A 86 14.77 -16.62 -13.71
C PHE A 86 13.46 -16.27 -12.98
N PHE A 87 13.55 -15.64 -11.80
CA PHE A 87 12.38 -15.17 -11.04
C PHE A 87 11.73 -13.92 -11.68
N TYR A 88 12.52 -13.04 -12.30
CA TYR A 88 12.03 -11.84 -12.98
C TYR A 88 11.03 -12.12 -14.11
N ASN A 89 11.20 -13.26 -14.77
CA ASN A 89 10.40 -13.68 -15.92
C ASN A 89 9.20 -14.57 -15.56
N ASN A 90 9.09 -15.00 -14.31
CA ASN A 90 8.09 -15.99 -13.90
C ASN A 90 7.31 -15.52 -12.65
N ASP A 91 6.21 -14.81 -12.89
CA ASP A 91 5.40 -14.15 -11.85
C ASP A 91 4.86 -15.14 -10.78
N GLU A 92 4.69 -16.43 -11.10
CA GLU A 92 4.24 -17.46 -10.14
C GLU A 92 5.36 -17.88 -9.17
N LEU A 93 6.59 -17.99 -9.66
CA LEU A 93 7.78 -18.25 -8.83
C LEU A 93 8.12 -17.05 -7.95
N LEU A 94 7.88 -15.84 -8.45
CA LEU A 94 8.07 -14.59 -7.71
C LEU A 94 7.18 -14.52 -6.46
N GLU A 95 5.89 -14.89 -6.58
CA GLU A 95 4.96 -14.92 -5.44
C GLU A 95 5.43 -15.96 -4.40
N LYS A 96 5.88 -17.14 -4.84
CA LYS A 96 6.40 -18.19 -3.94
C LYS A 96 7.66 -17.76 -3.19
N GLU A 97 8.60 -17.10 -3.87
CA GLU A 97 9.85 -16.65 -3.24
C GLU A 97 9.63 -15.50 -2.25
N LEU A 98 8.61 -14.66 -2.45
CA LEU A 98 8.25 -13.60 -1.50
C LEU A 98 7.50 -14.13 -0.26
N GLU A 99 6.77 -15.23 -0.40
CA GLU A 99 6.14 -15.94 0.72
C GLU A 99 7.15 -16.72 1.56
N GLN A 100 8.26 -17.13 0.94
CA GLN A 100 9.43 -17.66 1.63
C GLN A 100 10.20 -16.51 2.29
N SER A 101 9.82 -16.16 3.54
CA SER A 101 10.79 -15.55 4.45
C SER A 101 12.05 -16.41 4.45
N ASP A 102 13.24 -15.82 4.25
CA ASP A 102 14.47 -16.59 4.07
C ASP A 102 14.63 -17.60 5.22
N LEU A 103 14.48 -18.88 4.89
CA LEU A 103 14.54 -19.97 5.84
C LEU A 103 15.86 -19.94 6.61
N LYS A 104 16.94 -19.50 5.93
CA LYS A 104 18.26 -19.31 6.51
C LYS A 104 18.27 -18.30 7.66
N GLU A 105 17.52 -17.20 7.54
CA GLU A 105 17.39 -16.22 8.63
C GLU A 105 16.63 -16.82 9.82
N ARG A 106 15.56 -17.57 9.56
CA ARG A 106 14.72 -18.20 10.61
C ARG A 106 15.42 -19.33 11.35
N MET A 107 16.29 -20.05 10.64
CA MET A 107 17.06 -21.19 11.18
C MET A 107 18.46 -20.80 11.65
N LYS A 108 18.83 -19.52 11.65
CA LYS A 108 20.19 -19.08 12.02
C LYS A 108 20.59 -19.45 13.45
N ASP A 109 19.62 -19.44 14.37
CA ASP A 109 19.85 -19.58 15.81
C ASP A 109 19.43 -20.95 16.36
N ILE A 110 19.15 -21.93 15.49
CA ILE A 110 18.77 -23.29 15.92
C ILE A 110 19.94 -24.24 15.77
N ASP A 111 20.21 -25.01 16.81
CA ASP A 111 21.16 -26.11 16.76
C ASP A 111 20.43 -27.39 16.34
N LEU A 112 20.66 -27.84 15.10
CA LEU A 112 19.96 -28.99 14.52
C LEU A 112 20.29 -30.33 15.19
N GLU A 113 21.40 -30.41 15.92
CA GLU A 113 21.79 -31.65 16.61
C GLU A 113 21.10 -31.82 17.97
N SER A 114 20.65 -30.71 18.58
CA SER A 114 20.01 -30.71 19.90
C SER A 114 18.54 -30.23 19.89
N ALA A 115 18.10 -29.56 18.83
CA ALA A 115 16.75 -29.04 18.73
C ALA A 115 15.70 -30.14 18.64
N SER A 116 14.58 -29.91 19.32
CA SER A 116 13.40 -30.75 19.23
C SER A 116 12.66 -30.57 17.91
N PHE A 117 11.88 -31.58 17.53
CA PHE A 117 11.01 -31.53 16.36
C PHE A 117 10.11 -30.28 16.38
N GLU A 118 9.50 -29.96 17.53
CA GLU A 118 8.58 -28.84 17.67
C GLU A 118 9.29 -27.50 17.44
N GLU A 119 10.54 -27.35 17.90
CA GLU A 119 11.33 -26.12 17.72
C GLU A 119 11.74 -25.88 16.27
N ILE A 120 11.97 -26.96 15.52
CA ILE A 120 12.22 -26.90 14.08
C ILE A 120 10.89 -26.60 13.36
N TRP A 121 9.81 -27.28 13.74
CA TRP A 121 8.49 -27.17 13.13
C TRP A 121 7.88 -25.76 13.25
N GLU A 122 8.01 -25.13 14.41
CA GLU A 122 7.56 -23.75 14.67
C GLU A 122 8.33 -22.71 13.85
N ARG A 123 9.53 -23.05 13.40
CA ARG A 123 10.35 -22.21 12.52
C ARG A 123 10.14 -22.46 11.03
N LEU A 124 9.23 -23.33 10.63
CA LEU A 124 8.80 -23.51 9.23
C LEU A 124 7.52 -22.73 8.93
N ASN A 125 7.39 -22.17 7.72
CA ASN A 125 6.16 -21.53 7.27
C ASN A 125 5.14 -22.60 6.83
N SER A 126 3.89 -22.18 6.58
CA SER A 126 2.81 -23.11 6.24
C SER A 126 3.13 -23.95 5.00
N ASN A 127 3.75 -23.35 3.98
CA ASN A 127 4.09 -24.03 2.73
C ASN A 127 5.24 -25.06 2.93
N GLU A 128 6.27 -24.69 3.70
CA GLU A 128 7.39 -25.58 4.05
C GLU A 128 6.94 -26.79 4.88
N ARG A 129 5.99 -26.59 5.81
CA ARG A 129 5.39 -27.68 6.60
C ARG A 129 4.64 -28.65 5.69
N GLU A 130 3.85 -28.14 4.74
CA GLU A 130 3.12 -28.95 3.79
C GLU A 130 4.06 -29.79 2.92
N GLU A 131 5.13 -29.18 2.37
CA GLU A 131 6.15 -29.91 1.62
C GLU A 131 6.84 -30.98 2.47
N PHE A 132 7.17 -30.67 3.73
CA PHE A 132 7.78 -31.63 4.64
C PHE A 132 6.87 -32.84 4.89
N VAL A 133 5.57 -32.63 5.14
CA VAL A 133 4.60 -33.74 5.28
C VAL A 133 4.52 -34.54 3.99
N HIS A 134 4.47 -33.87 2.84
CA HIS A 134 4.40 -34.53 1.54
C HIS A 134 5.60 -35.45 1.28
N LEU A 135 6.80 -34.99 1.63
CA LEU A 135 8.03 -35.77 1.53
C LEU A 135 8.06 -36.94 2.52
N ALA A 136 7.62 -36.72 3.76
CA ALA A 136 7.54 -37.76 4.78
C ALA A 136 6.55 -38.88 4.40
N LEU A 137 5.44 -38.52 3.75
CA LEU A 137 4.47 -39.49 3.25
C LEU A 137 4.97 -40.28 2.02
N ARG A 138 5.94 -39.72 1.27
CA ARG A 138 6.52 -40.36 0.08
C ARG A 138 7.60 -41.40 0.40
N GLN A 139 8.09 -41.44 1.64
CA GLN A 139 9.08 -42.41 2.12
C GLN A 139 8.47 -43.63 2.84
N LYS A 140 7.14 -43.80 2.77
CA LYS A 140 6.45 -45.04 3.14
C LYS A 140 6.15 -45.87 1.90
#